data_AF-A0A2D8VI55-F1
#
_entry.id   AF-A0A2D8VI55-F1
#
_cell.length_a   1.000
_cell.length_b   1.000
_cell.length_c   1.000
_cell.angle_alpha   90.00
_cell.angle_beta   90.00
_cell.angle_gamma   90.00
#
_symmetry.space_group_name_H-M   'P 1'
#
loop_
_entity.id
_entity.type
_entity.pdbx_description
1 polymer ?
#
loop_
_entity_poly.entity_id
_entity_poly.type
_entity_poly.pdbx_seq_one_letter_code
_entity_poly.pdbx_strand_id
1 'polypeptide(L)' 'MADIMENKLFLVLLVILQPVIFFISLEYLGYFGALAIPWSILILYIVWNRKSLKAAFLNHEQE' A
#
# COMPACT_ATOMS: atom_id res chain seq x y z
N MET A 1 9.61 -10.95 13.59
CA MET A 1 8.68 -11.91 12.95
C MET A 1 7.22 -11.49 13.08
N ALA A 2 6.77 -11.01 14.25
CA ALA A 2 5.42 -10.46 14.43
C ALA A 2 5.11 -9.28 13.48
N ASP A 3 6.05 -8.34 13.36
CA ASP A 3 5.91 -7.13 12.51
C ASP A 3 5.64 -7.44 11.02
N ILE A 4 6.34 -8.45 10.47
CA ILE A 4 6.13 -8.91 9.08
C ILE A 4 4.76 -9.57 8.90
N MET A 5 4.27 -10.26 9.93
CA MET A 5 2.99 -10.97 9.91
C MET A 5 1.81 -10.01 10.06
N GLU A 6 1.95 -8.98 10.91
CA GLU A 6 0.99 -7.88 11.03
C GLU A 6 0.90 -7.07 9.75
N ASN A 7 2.02 -6.76 9.09
CA ASN A 7 2.04 -6.08 7.81
C ASN A 7 1.36 -6.92 6.70
N LYS A 8 1.55 -8.26 6.69
CA LYS A 8 0.82 -9.14 5.78
C LYS A 8 -0.69 -9.15 6.04
N LEU A 9 -1.11 -9.21 7.30
CA LEU A 9 -2.53 -9.14 7.66
C LEU A 9 -3.15 -7.79 7.28
N PHE A 10 -2.41 -6.70 7.48
CA PHE A 10 -2.82 -5.36 7.07
C PHE A 10 -2.99 -5.26 5.55
N LEU A 11 -2.07 -5.83 4.76
CA LEU A 11 -2.20 -5.91 3.30
C LEU A 11 -3.42 -6.72 2.87
N VAL A 12 -3.69 -7.86 3.51
CA VAL A 12 -4.86 -8.68 3.22
C VAL A 12 -6.15 -7.91 3.53
N LEU A 13 -6.21 -7.23 4.66
CA LEU A 13 -7.36 -6.41 5.04
C LEU A 13 -7.57 -5.25 4.04
N LEU A 14 -6.50 -4.59 3.60
CA LEU A 14 -6.56 -3.56 2.56
C LEU A 14 -7.11 -4.09 1.24
N VAL A 15 -6.67 -5.27 0.80
CA VAL A 15 -7.14 -5.91 -0.45
C VAL A 15 -8.64 -6.25 -0.35
N ILE A 16 -9.12 -6.72 0.80
CA ILE A 16 -10.54 -7.01 1.02
C ILE A 16 -11.39 -5.74 1.08
N LEU A 17 -10.86 -4.65 1.65
CA LEU A 17 -11.56 -3.37 1.76
C LEU A 17 -11.56 -2.58 0.43
N GLN A 18 -10.56 -2.81 -0.42
CA GLN A 18 -10.40 -2.16 -1.72
C GLN A 18 -11.65 -2.22 -2.64
N PRO A 19 -12.31 -3.38 -2.86
CA PRO A 19 -13.51 -3.44 -3.69
C PRO A 19 -14.69 -2.65 -3.12
N VAL A 20 -14.81 -2.58 -1.79
CA VAL A 20 -15.86 -1.78 -1.13
C VAL A 20 -15.65 -0.30 -1.39
N ILE A 21 -14.41 0.19 -1.20
CA ILE A 21 -14.03 1.58 -1.47
C ILE A 21 -14.18 1.90 -2.95
N PHE A 22 -13.86 0.96 -3.83
CA PHE A 22 -13.99 1.12 -5.28
C PHE A 22 -15.46 1.31 -5.70
N PHE A 23 -16.37 0.48 -5.19
CA PHE A 23 -17.80 0.60 -5.48
C PHE A 23 -18.37 1.95 -5.04
N ILE A 24 -18.04 2.38 -3.81
CA ILE A 24 -18.44 3.69 -3.30
C ILE A 24 -17.86 4.79 -4.19
N SER A 25 -16.56 4.74 -4.49
CA SER A 25 -15.89 5.77 -5.28
C SER A 25 -16.37 5.85 -6.73
N LEU A 26 -16.90 4.76 -7.29
CA LEU A 26 -17.40 4.71 -8.67
C LEU A 26 -18.63 5.60 -8.85
N GLU A 27 -19.48 5.67 -7.84
CA GLU A 27 -20.68 6.52 -7.83
C GLU A 27 -20.35 8.00 -7.64
N TYR A 28 -19.34 8.32 -6.82
CA TYR A 28 -18.98 9.71 -6.51
C TYR A 28 -17.99 10.35 -7.50
N LEU A 29 -17.05 9.57 -8.04
CA LEU A 29 -15.92 10.09 -8.83
C LEU A 29 -15.87 9.52 -10.26
N GLY A 30 -16.76 8.57 -10.57
CA GLY A 30 -16.71 7.83 -11.82
C GLY A 30 -15.59 6.79 -11.86
N TYR A 31 -15.58 6.00 -12.92
CA TYR A 31 -14.66 4.86 -13.10
C TYR A 31 -13.17 5.25 -13.00
N PHE A 32 -12.78 6.36 -13.62
CA PHE A 32 -11.38 6.82 -13.62
C PHE A 32 -10.92 7.29 -12.23
N GLY A 33 -11.77 7.99 -11.48
CA GLY A 33 -11.45 8.41 -10.12
C GLY A 33 -11.37 7.22 -9.16
N ALA A 34 -12.31 6.28 -9.28
CA ALA A 34 -12.31 5.05 -8.48
C ALA A 34 -11.08 4.16 -8.74
N LEU A 35 -10.58 4.11 -9.98
CA LEU A 35 -9.33 3.41 -10.32
C LEU A 35 -8.10 4.12 -9.76
N ALA A 36 -8.03 5.45 -9.85
CA ALA A 36 -6.83 6.19 -9.46
C ALA A 36 -6.46 6.02 -7.97
N ILE A 37 -7.46 5.83 -7.09
CA ILE A 37 -7.27 5.70 -5.63
C ILE A 37 -6.41 4.46 -5.25
N PRO A 38 -6.80 3.22 -5.60
CA PRO A 38 -6.00 2.04 -5.28
C PRO A 38 -4.62 2.06 -5.96
N TRP A 39 -4.53 2.57 -7.20
CA TRP A 39 -3.23 2.72 -7.88
C TRP A 39 -2.29 3.70 -7.16
N SER A 40 -2.82 4.82 -6.63
CA SER A 40 -2.02 5.80 -5.89
C SER A 40 -1.49 5.22 -4.58
N ILE A 41 -2.32 4.47 -3.85
CA ILE A 41 -1.91 3.80 -2.60
C ILE A 41 -0.82 2.76 -2.88
N LEU A 42 -0.95 1.97 -3.95
CA LEU A 42 0.06 1.01 -4.39
C LEU A 42 1.40 1.67 -4.72
N ILE A 43 1.37 2.77 -5.47
CA ILE A 43 2.59 3.51 -5.82
C ILE A 43 3.26 4.07 -4.57
N LEU A 44 2.49 4.67 -3.65
CA LEU A 44 3.03 5.17 -2.38
C LEU A 44 3.65 4.05 -1.54
N TYR A 45 2.99 2.89 -1.47
CA TYR A 45 3.51 1.72 -0.75
C TYR A 45 4.83 1.23 -1.35
N ILE A 46 4.92 1.14 -2.68
CA ILE A 46 6.15 0.73 -3.38
C ILE A 46 7.29 1.72 -3.13
N VAL A 47 7.01 3.03 -3.24
CA VAL A 47 7.99 4.10 -2.99
C VAL A 47 8.45 4.07 -1.54
N TRP A 48 7.53 3.89 -0.61
CA TRP A 48 7.81 3.80 0.82
C TRP A 48 8.68 2.58 1.16
N ASN A 49 8.29 1.40 0.68
CA ASN A 49 9.04 0.17 0.91
C ASN A 49 10.45 0.26 0.29
N ARG A 50 10.60 0.90 -0.89
CA ARG A 50 11.91 1.14 -1.51
C ARG A 50 12.79 2.06 -0.68
N LYS A 51 12.25 3.14 -0.12
CA LYS A 51 13.00 4.03 0.79
C LYS A 51 13.38 3.32 2.09
N SER A 52 12.46 2.54 2.67
CA SER A 52 12.73 1.74 3.86
C SER A 52 13.82 0.70 3.63
N LEU A 53 13.76 -0.05 2.52
CA LEU A 53 14.80 -0.99 2.10
C LEU A 53 16.16 -0.31 1.89
N LYS A 54 16.18 0.87 1.25
CA LYS A 54 17.41 1.62 1.04
C LYS A 54 18.01 2.14 2.35
N ALA A 55 17.17 2.58 3.29
CA ALA A 55 17.60 3.00 4.62
C ALA A 55 18.12 1.81 5.47
N ALA A 56 17.47 0.65 5.38
CA ALA A 56 17.91 -0.57 6.04
C ALA A 56 19.27 -1.05 5.51
N PHE A 57 19.50 -0.97 4.19
CA PHE A 57 20.78 -1.32 3.58
C PHE A 57 21.92 -0.38 4.00
N LEU A 58 21.65 0.93 4.05
CA LEU A 58 22.64 1.93 4.46
C LEU A 58 23.10 1.78 5.92
N ASN A 59 22.19 1.42 6.83
CA ASN A 59 22.55 1.16 8.23
C ASN A 59 23.39 -0.12 8.39
N HIS A 60 23.20 -1.13 7.53
CA HIS A 60 24.01 -2.36 7.57
C HIS A 60 25.43 -2.20 7.02
N GLU A 61 25.70 -1.17 6.21
CA GLU A 61 27.07 -0.85 5.75
C GLU A 61 27.85 0.04 6.75
N GLN A 62 27.19 0.61 7.77
CA GLN A 62 27.83 1.46 8.77
C GLN A 62 28.10 0.78 10.12
N GLU A 63 27.73 -0.49 10.29
CA GLU A 63 28.19 -1.37 11.40
C GLU A 63 29.43 -2.17 10.98
#